data_AF-U6D7I8-F1
#
_entry.id   AF-U6D7I8-F1
#
_cell.length_a   1.000
_cell.length_b   1.000
_cell.length_c   1.000
_cell.angle_alpha   90.00
_cell.angle_beta   90.00
_cell.angle_gamma   90.00
#
_symmetry.space_group_name_H-M   'P 1'
#
loop_
_entity.id
_entity.type
_entity.pdbx_description
1 polymer ?
#
loop_
_entity_poly.entity_id
_entity_poly.type
_entity_poly.pdbx_seq_one_letter_code
_entity_poly.pdbx_strand_id
1 'polypeptide(L)'
;MLESITSRMIKSELEDFELDKSADFSQSTGVGIKNSICASLVMGICEVLIEYNFSISNFSKNKFEEVLSLFMCYKKLSDILNEKAGKGKTKTANKMESFWSMKFVSDLLTALFRDSTQSHEESLSVLRSSNEFMRHAVSAALQKVQQLKETGHVSGPDGQNPEKVFQNLCDITRVLLWRYTSIPTSVEDLGKKEKGKSISLLCLEGLQKVLGAVSLFYQPKIQHFLRALDVTDNEGEEAEDSISHRAAFQIRQFQRSLLNLLSSQEEDFNSKEALLLVTVLSNLSKLLEPSSPQFVQMLSWTSKICKENSQEDPSFCKGLMNLLFSLHVLYKSPVTLLRDLSQDIHGHLGDIDEDVEVEKTDHFAMVNLRTAAPTVCLLVLSQAEKVLEEVDWLITKLKGQVSQEIVSEEPSSQAARPHHAIEKAIIMQLGTLLTFFHELVQTALPSGSCVDILLKDLCKMYTILTALVRYYLQVCQSAGGIPKNMEKLVKLSGSHLTPLCYSFISYIQNKKSQSLKCAGEKKGKAAAVATAMARVLRETKPIPNLIFAIEQYEKFLIHLSKKSKVNLMQHMKLSTSRDFKIKGNILDMVLRDEEADEPEEGTASEH
;
A
#
# COMPACT_ATOMS: atom_id res chain seq x y z
N MET A 1 45.83 7.20 -27.20
CA MET A 1 45.82 5.93 -26.42
C MET A 1 44.41 5.33 -26.36
N LEU A 2 43.40 6.08 -25.89
CA LEU A 2 42.02 5.57 -25.71
C LEU A 2 41.34 5.08 -27.02
N GLU A 3 41.58 5.72 -28.17
CA GLU A 3 41.10 5.24 -29.47
C GLU A 3 41.71 3.89 -29.88
N SER A 4 43.01 3.69 -29.59
CA SER A 4 43.70 2.42 -29.83
C SER A 4 43.13 1.31 -28.94
N ILE A 5 42.85 1.63 -27.66
CA ILE A 5 42.19 0.69 -26.74
C ILE A 5 40.78 0.37 -27.24
N THR A 6 40.01 1.37 -27.69
CA THR A 6 38.67 1.16 -28.28
C THR A 6 38.72 0.16 -29.44
N SER A 7 39.61 0.41 -30.41
CA SER A 7 39.75 -0.44 -31.59
C SER A 7 40.17 -1.88 -31.25
N ARG A 8 41.01 -2.05 -30.21
CA ARG A 8 41.46 -3.37 -29.74
C ARG A 8 40.36 -4.09 -28.97
N MET A 9 39.70 -3.40 -28.03
CA MET A 9 38.61 -3.97 -27.22
C MET A 9 37.43 -4.45 -28.06
N ILE A 10 37.10 -3.75 -29.15
CA ILE A 10 36.04 -4.16 -30.08
C ILE A 10 36.41 -5.46 -30.83
N LYS A 11 37.70 -5.65 -31.12
CA LYS A 11 38.22 -6.84 -31.83
C LYS A 11 38.51 -8.01 -30.90
N SER A 12 38.71 -7.76 -29.61
CA SER A 12 38.97 -8.79 -28.62
C SER A 12 37.71 -9.60 -28.32
N GLU A 13 37.87 -10.92 -28.30
CA GLU A 13 36.82 -11.84 -27.90
C GLU A 13 36.95 -12.18 -26.41
N LEU A 14 35.92 -12.79 -25.82
CA LEU A 14 35.95 -13.18 -24.41
C LEU A 14 37.02 -14.24 -24.11
N GLU A 15 37.42 -15.00 -25.14
CA GLU A 15 38.51 -15.97 -25.09
C GLU A 15 39.86 -15.30 -24.83
N ASP A 16 40.09 -14.11 -25.39
CA ASP A 16 41.33 -13.33 -25.17
C ASP A 16 41.50 -12.90 -23.71
N PHE A 17 40.39 -12.85 -22.96
CA PHE A 17 40.38 -12.53 -21.53
C PHE A 17 40.33 -13.78 -20.64
N GLU A 18 40.21 -14.98 -21.20
CA GLU A 18 39.92 -16.23 -20.47
C GLU A 18 38.61 -16.14 -19.65
N LEU A 19 37.62 -15.38 -20.15
CA LEU A 19 36.33 -15.11 -19.48
C LEU A 19 35.14 -15.71 -20.25
N ASP A 20 35.39 -16.77 -21.02
CA ASP A 20 34.37 -17.45 -21.78
C ASP A 20 33.41 -18.25 -20.86
N LYS A 21 32.45 -18.98 -21.46
CA LYS A 21 31.48 -19.76 -20.69
C LYS A 21 32.12 -20.89 -19.87
N SER A 22 33.33 -21.32 -20.23
CA SER A 22 34.08 -22.34 -19.50
C SER A 22 34.70 -21.82 -18.20
N ALA A 23 34.89 -20.50 -18.06
CA ALA A 23 35.49 -19.88 -16.90
C ALA A 23 34.67 -20.12 -15.61
N ASP A 24 35.37 -20.38 -14.51
CA ASP A 24 34.80 -20.39 -13.16
C ASP A 24 34.68 -18.94 -12.66
N PHE A 25 33.52 -18.59 -12.10
CA PHE A 25 33.22 -17.30 -11.48
C PHE A 25 32.79 -17.46 -10.01
N SER A 26 33.00 -18.65 -9.44
CA SER A 26 32.65 -18.91 -8.05
C SER A 26 33.44 -18.03 -7.08
N GLN A 27 32.73 -17.41 -6.14
CA GLN A 27 33.34 -16.68 -5.03
C GLN A 27 34.06 -17.61 -4.03
N SER A 28 33.98 -18.94 -4.21
CA SER A 28 34.63 -19.92 -3.34
C SER A 28 36.03 -20.33 -3.78
N THR A 29 36.45 -20.01 -5.02
CA THR A 29 37.75 -20.41 -5.58
C THR A 29 38.61 -19.18 -5.85
N GLY A 30 39.93 -19.28 -5.64
CA GLY A 30 40.84 -18.17 -5.94
C GLY A 30 40.81 -17.77 -7.41
N VAL A 31 40.66 -18.75 -8.31
CA VAL A 31 40.50 -18.54 -9.76
C VAL A 31 39.17 -17.85 -10.07
N GLY A 32 38.06 -18.27 -9.44
CA GLY A 32 36.76 -17.65 -9.63
C GLY A 32 36.68 -16.20 -9.14
N ILE A 33 37.33 -15.88 -8.02
CA ILE A 33 37.47 -14.50 -7.53
C ILE A 33 38.27 -13.65 -8.54
N LYS A 34 39.42 -14.15 -9.03
CA LYS A 34 40.23 -13.45 -10.04
C LYS A 34 39.40 -13.17 -11.30
N ASN A 35 38.72 -14.18 -11.84
CA ASN A 35 37.89 -14.05 -13.05
C ASN A 35 36.72 -13.08 -12.83
N SER A 36 36.10 -13.09 -11.65
CA SER A 36 35.05 -12.12 -11.28
C SER A 36 35.56 -10.68 -11.26
N ILE A 37 36.78 -10.44 -10.75
CA ILE A 37 37.41 -9.11 -10.75
C ILE A 37 37.77 -8.71 -12.17
N CYS A 38 38.40 -9.59 -12.95
CA CYS A 38 38.73 -9.34 -14.36
C CYS A 38 37.49 -9.01 -15.18
N ALA A 39 36.39 -9.76 -15.00
CA ALA A 39 35.13 -9.48 -15.67
C ALA A 39 34.58 -8.09 -15.30
N SER A 40 34.63 -7.74 -14.02
CA SER A 40 34.22 -6.41 -13.55
C SER A 40 35.09 -5.31 -14.19
N LEU A 41 36.40 -5.48 -14.26
CA LEU A 41 37.29 -4.52 -14.90
C LEU A 41 37.02 -4.37 -16.40
N VAL A 42 36.83 -5.47 -17.13
CA VAL A 42 36.51 -5.46 -18.57
C VAL A 42 35.18 -4.74 -18.81
N MET A 43 34.15 -5.03 -18.01
CA MET A 43 32.86 -4.34 -18.08
C MET A 43 33.01 -2.84 -17.83
N GLY A 44 33.77 -2.46 -16.79
CA GLY A 44 34.02 -1.04 -16.49
C GLY A 44 34.81 -0.31 -17.58
N ILE A 45 35.80 -0.96 -18.19
CA ILE A 45 36.54 -0.42 -19.33
C ILE A 45 35.59 -0.19 -20.51
N CYS A 46 34.69 -1.13 -20.80
CA CYS A 46 33.70 -0.96 -21.85
C CYS A 46 32.79 0.26 -21.57
N GLU A 47 32.28 0.40 -20.34
CA GLU A 47 31.45 1.56 -19.96
C GLU A 47 32.18 2.90 -20.11
N VAL A 48 33.44 2.99 -19.66
CA VAL A 48 34.25 4.21 -19.77
C VAL A 48 34.55 4.54 -21.23
N LEU A 49 34.85 3.53 -22.06
CA LEU A 49 35.08 3.73 -23.49
C LEU A 49 33.80 4.12 -24.23
N ILE A 50 32.63 3.65 -23.79
CA ILE A 50 31.33 4.09 -24.33
C ILE A 50 31.14 5.59 -24.06
N GLU A 51 31.31 6.03 -22.82
CA GLU A 51 31.20 7.45 -22.44
C GLU A 51 32.20 8.34 -23.20
N TYR A 52 33.44 7.88 -23.32
CA TYR A 52 34.50 8.57 -24.07
C TYR A 52 34.18 8.71 -25.56
N ASN A 53 33.82 7.61 -26.25
CA ASN A 53 33.55 7.64 -27.68
C ASN A 53 32.28 8.43 -27.99
N PHE A 54 31.26 8.38 -27.13
CA PHE A 54 30.09 9.23 -27.27
C PHE A 54 30.45 10.72 -27.21
N SER A 55 31.28 11.11 -26.23
CA SER A 55 31.68 12.50 -26.01
C SER A 55 32.51 13.10 -27.15
N ILE A 56 33.30 12.27 -27.85
CA ILE A 56 34.15 12.71 -28.98
C ILE A 56 33.45 12.54 -30.33
N SER A 57 32.38 11.76 -30.39
CA SER A 57 31.75 11.33 -31.65
C SER A 57 31.35 12.47 -32.58
N ASN A 58 31.01 13.66 -32.04
CA ASN A 58 30.36 14.75 -32.79
C ASN A 58 29.22 14.22 -33.69
N PHE A 59 28.45 13.24 -33.19
CA PHE A 59 27.38 12.55 -33.93
C PHE A 59 27.82 11.82 -35.20
N SER A 60 29.06 11.34 -35.26
CA SER A 60 29.55 10.46 -36.34
C SER A 60 28.96 9.04 -36.23
N LYS A 61 28.43 8.53 -37.34
CA LYS A 61 27.84 7.19 -37.44
C LYS A 61 28.85 6.08 -37.05
N ASN A 62 30.07 6.14 -37.56
CA ASN A 62 31.12 5.14 -37.28
C ASN A 62 31.42 5.05 -35.78
N LYS A 63 31.43 6.19 -35.08
CA LYS A 63 31.67 6.22 -33.63
C LYS A 63 30.52 5.61 -32.84
N PHE A 64 29.27 5.76 -33.29
CA PHE A 64 28.14 5.08 -32.65
C PHE A 64 28.09 3.57 -32.94
N GLU A 65 28.60 3.11 -34.08
CA GLU A 65 28.83 1.68 -34.33
C GLU A 65 29.92 1.11 -33.39
N GLU A 66 30.98 1.87 -33.12
CA GLU A 66 31.98 1.53 -32.10
C GLU A 66 31.35 1.46 -30.69
N VAL A 67 30.53 2.45 -30.32
CA VAL A 67 29.78 2.47 -29.04
C VAL A 67 28.89 1.24 -28.90
N LEU A 68 28.13 0.89 -29.96
CA LEU A 68 27.26 -0.27 -29.94
C LEU A 68 28.06 -1.57 -29.82
N SER A 69 29.21 -1.67 -30.50
CA SER A 69 30.10 -2.83 -30.43
C SER A 69 30.70 -3.02 -29.04
N LEU A 70 31.13 -1.93 -28.39
CA LEU A 70 31.57 -1.94 -26.99
C LEU A 70 30.45 -2.39 -26.04
N PHE A 71 29.22 -1.91 -26.27
CA PHE A 71 28.06 -2.36 -25.50
C PHE A 71 27.78 -3.86 -25.68
N MET A 72 27.92 -4.40 -26.90
CA MET A 72 27.75 -5.84 -27.13
C MET A 72 28.81 -6.67 -26.37
N CYS A 73 30.05 -6.18 -26.28
CA CYS A 73 31.10 -6.81 -25.46
C CYS A 73 30.72 -6.80 -23.96
N TYR A 74 30.33 -5.64 -23.43
CA TYR A 74 29.82 -5.50 -22.06
C TYR A 74 28.65 -6.46 -21.79
N LYS A 75 27.69 -6.51 -22.72
CA LYS A 75 26.45 -7.27 -22.59
C LYS A 75 26.71 -8.77 -22.57
N LYS A 76 27.55 -9.28 -23.48
CA LYS A 76 27.95 -10.70 -23.48
C LYS A 76 28.52 -11.13 -22.14
N LEU A 77 29.41 -10.33 -21.56
CA LEU A 77 30.04 -10.62 -20.28
C LEU A 77 29.04 -10.51 -19.11
N SER A 78 28.18 -9.49 -19.12
CA SER A 78 27.09 -9.33 -18.15
C SER A 78 26.14 -10.54 -18.14
N ASP A 79 25.80 -11.07 -19.32
CA ASP A 79 24.92 -12.22 -19.45
C ASP A 79 25.58 -13.51 -18.93
N ILE A 80 26.87 -13.72 -19.17
CA ILE A 80 27.62 -14.85 -18.59
C ILE A 80 27.61 -14.79 -17.06
N LEU A 81 27.88 -13.61 -16.49
CA LEU A 81 27.85 -13.44 -15.03
C LEU A 81 26.45 -13.70 -14.45
N ASN A 82 25.40 -13.22 -15.12
CA ASN A 82 24.02 -13.44 -14.71
C ASN A 82 23.61 -14.93 -14.79
N GLU A 83 24.04 -15.64 -15.83
CA GLU A 83 23.79 -17.08 -15.98
C GLU A 83 24.50 -17.89 -14.89
N LYS A 84 25.75 -17.56 -14.59
CA LYS A 84 26.58 -18.26 -13.60
C LYS A 84 26.19 -17.95 -12.15
N ALA A 85 25.63 -16.77 -11.89
CA ALA A 85 25.07 -16.40 -10.58
C ALA A 85 23.77 -17.18 -10.23
N GLY A 86 23.15 -17.84 -11.21
CA GLY A 86 21.87 -18.54 -11.05
C GLY A 86 22.00 -20.00 -10.62
N LYS A 87 22.08 -20.27 -9.30
CA LYS A 87 21.45 -21.42 -8.59
C LYS A 87 21.76 -21.56 -7.09
N GLY A 88 22.58 -20.70 -6.48
CA GLY A 88 22.93 -20.85 -5.05
C GLY A 88 23.17 -19.53 -4.32
N LYS A 89 22.23 -19.18 -3.43
CA LYS A 89 22.30 -18.18 -2.35
C LYS A 89 22.42 -16.68 -2.75
N THR A 90 21.52 -15.90 -2.14
CA THR A 90 21.56 -14.44 -1.90
C THR A 90 21.86 -13.55 -3.11
N LYS A 91 20.81 -12.90 -3.62
CA LYS A 91 20.83 -11.72 -4.54
C LYS A 91 21.50 -10.47 -3.91
N THR A 92 22.54 -10.63 -3.11
CA THR A 92 23.34 -9.55 -2.52
C THR A 92 24.81 -9.62 -2.96
N ALA A 93 25.13 -10.41 -3.99
CA ALA A 93 26.38 -10.25 -4.71
C ALA A 93 26.29 -8.93 -5.51
N ASN A 94 27.06 -7.94 -5.05
CA ASN A 94 27.29 -6.62 -5.65
C ASN A 94 26.75 -6.49 -7.07
N LYS A 95 25.58 -5.87 -7.21
CA LYS A 95 25.15 -5.33 -8.49
C LYS A 95 26.21 -4.28 -8.85
N MET A 96 27.09 -4.64 -9.77
CA MET A 96 28.20 -3.78 -10.15
C MET A 96 27.65 -2.41 -10.52
N GLU A 97 28.11 -1.38 -9.80
CA GLU A 97 27.68 -0.02 -10.04
C GLU A 97 28.17 0.43 -11.41
N SER A 98 27.29 1.02 -12.20
CA SER A 98 27.68 1.56 -13.51
C SER A 98 28.72 2.66 -13.33
N PHE A 99 29.79 2.62 -14.12
CA PHE A 99 30.85 3.63 -14.15
C PHE A 99 30.45 4.92 -14.86
N TRP A 100 29.34 4.91 -15.59
CA TRP A 100 28.85 6.08 -16.31
C TRP A 100 28.63 7.28 -15.38
N SER A 101 29.14 8.45 -15.79
CA SER A 101 28.86 9.67 -15.06
C SER A 101 27.38 10.02 -15.15
N MET A 102 26.83 10.64 -14.09
CA MET A 102 25.42 11.05 -14.09
C MET A 102 25.12 12.07 -15.20
N LYS A 103 26.11 12.90 -15.53
CA LYS A 103 26.02 13.86 -16.64
C LYS A 103 25.95 13.14 -17.99
N PHE A 104 26.83 12.17 -18.23
CA PHE A 104 26.77 11.36 -19.45
C PHE A 104 25.43 10.64 -19.60
N VAL A 105 24.89 10.06 -18.53
CA VAL A 105 23.58 9.40 -18.58
C VAL A 105 22.46 10.41 -18.95
N SER A 106 22.51 11.63 -18.41
CA SER A 106 21.57 12.70 -18.76
C SER A 106 21.67 13.08 -20.25
N ASP A 107 22.88 13.32 -20.73
CA ASP A 107 23.16 13.72 -22.12
C ASP A 107 22.79 12.61 -23.11
N LEU A 108 23.12 11.35 -22.77
CA LEU A 108 22.79 10.17 -23.55
C LEU A 108 21.27 9.97 -23.67
N LEU A 109 20.52 10.05 -22.56
CA LEU A 109 19.07 9.92 -22.61
C LEU A 109 18.44 11.06 -23.42
N THR A 110 18.95 12.28 -23.27
CA THR A 110 18.49 13.44 -24.03
C THR A 110 18.72 13.23 -25.53
N ALA A 111 19.90 12.77 -25.94
CA ALA A 111 20.20 12.45 -27.33
C ALA A 111 19.32 11.30 -27.87
N LEU A 112 19.13 10.23 -27.08
CA LEU A 112 18.35 9.08 -27.53
C LEU A 112 16.87 9.40 -27.72
N PHE A 113 16.27 10.21 -26.85
CA PHE A 113 14.82 10.42 -26.85
C PHE A 113 14.37 11.80 -27.33
N ARG A 114 15.08 12.88 -27.00
CA ARG A 114 14.65 14.26 -27.33
C ARG A 114 15.31 14.85 -28.57
N ASP A 115 16.52 14.41 -28.95
CA ASP A 115 17.22 15.01 -30.08
C ASP A 115 16.58 14.56 -31.42
N SER A 116 15.84 15.48 -32.05
CA SER A 116 15.24 15.30 -33.38
C SER A 116 15.95 16.12 -34.45
N THR A 117 17.21 16.51 -34.23
CA THR A 117 17.99 17.28 -35.21
C THR A 117 18.33 16.40 -36.41
N GLN A 118 17.97 16.85 -37.62
CA GLN A 118 18.11 16.05 -38.85
C GLN A 118 19.54 15.56 -39.11
N SER A 119 20.56 16.35 -38.75
CA SER A 119 21.98 15.98 -38.90
C SER A 119 22.42 14.83 -37.98
N HIS A 120 21.75 14.63 -36.84
CA HIS A 120 22.10 13.61 -35.85
C HIS A 120 21.27 12.34 -36.01
N GLU A 121 20.18 12.39 -36.77
CA GLU A 121 19.19 11.30 -36.84
C GLU A 121 19.78 10.01 -37.43
N GLU A 122 20.56 10.11 -38.51
CA GLU A 122 21.18 8.96 -39.15
C GLU A 122 22.16 8.23 -38.22
N SER A 123 22.94 8.98 -37.45
CA SER A 123 23.91 8.39 -36.53
C SER A 123 23.23 7.85 -35.26
N LEU A 124 22.30 8.60 -34.67
CA LEU A 124 21.53 8.15 -33.51
C LEU A 124 20.63 6.94 -33.82
N SER A 125 20.21 6.76 -35.07
CA SER A 125 19.44 5.58 -35.51
C SER A 125 20.17 4.26 -35.21
N VAL A 126 21.51 4.26 -35.24
CA VAL A 126 22.34 3.09 -34.89
C VAL A 126 22.06 2.65 -33.45
N LEU A 127 22.03 3.60 -32.51
CA LEU A 127 21.76 3.33 -31.10
C LEU A 127 20.27 3.06 -30.84
N ARG A 128 19.37 3.83 -31.48
CA ARG A 128 17.91 3.70 -31.35
C ARG A 128 17.38 2.38 -31.91
N SER A 129 18.05 1.79 -32.89
CA SER A 129 17.68 0.47 -33.42
C SER A 129 17.91 -0.67 -32.41
N SER A 130 18.80 -0.48 -31.44
CA SER A 130 19.09 -1.46 -30.40
C SER A 130 18.24 -1.21 -29.16
N ASN A 131 17.12 -1.95 -29.04
CA ASN A 131 16.27 -1.92 -27.85
C ASN A 131 17.03 -2.30 -26.57
N GLU A 132 18.01 -3.20 -26.66
CA GLU A 132 18.84 -3.59 -25.52
C GLU A 132 19.69 -2.44 -24.99
N PHE A 133 20.31 -1.68 -25.90
CA PHE A 133 21.11 -0.51 -25.54
C PHE A 133 20.22 0.57 -24.92
N MET A 134 19.07 0.87 -25.53
CA MET A 134 18.12 1.84 -24.97
C MET A 134 17.64 1.42 -23.57
N ARG A 135 17.29 0.14 -23.37
CA ARG A 135 16.92 -0.40 -22.06
C ARG A 135 18.05 -0.28 -21.04
N HIS A 136 19.30 -0.50 -21.47
CA HIS A 136 20.47 -0.35 -20.61
C HIS A 136 20.72 1.12 -20.22
N ALA A 137 20.61 2.06 -21.17
CA ALA A 137 20.72 3.50 -20.91
C ALA A 137 19.73 3.97 -19.84
N VAL A 138 18.45 3.59 -19.98
CA VAL A 138 17.42 3.91 -18.98
C VAL A 138 17.71 3.19 -17.65
N SER A 139 18.11 1.92 -17.69
CA SER A 139 18.45 1.15 -16.48
C SER A 139 19.62 1.76 -15.71
N ALA A 140 20.61 2.33 -16.38
CA ALA A 140 21.72 3.02 -15.74
C ALA A 140 21.25 4.29 -15.01
N ALA A 141 20.35 5.07 -15.60
CA ALA A 141 19.72 6.21 -14.90
C ALA A 141 18.98 5.75 -13.65
N LEU A 142 18.19 4.68 -13.74
CA LEU A 142 17.48 4.11 -12.58
C LEU A 142 18.44 3.64 -11.48
N GLN A 143 19.58 3.05 -11.86
CA GLN A 143 20.61 2.63 -10.90
C GLN A 143 21.26 3.82 -10.21
N LYS A 144 21.60 4.88 -10.95
CA LYS A 144 22.20 6.11 -10.39
C LYS A 144 21.24 6.83 -9.43
N VAL A 145 19.96 6.92 -9.79
CA VAL A 145 18.94 7.51 -8.90
C VAL A 145 18.69 6.62 -7.67
N GLN A 146 18.74 5.29 -7.83
CA GLN A 146 18.62 4.38 -6.69
C GLN A 146 19.84 4.50 -5.76
N GLN A 147 21.05 4.60 -6.32
CA GLN A 147 22.28 4.82 -5.56
C GLN A 147 22.20 6.11 -4.75
N LEU A 148 21.72 7.21 -5.37
CA LEU A 148 21.51 8.47 -4.67
C LEU A 148 20.59 8.31 -3.44
N LYS A 149 19.56 7.45 -3.52
CA LYS A 149 18.68 7.16 -2.39
C LYS A 149 19.34 6.38 -1.27
N GLU A 150 20.27 5.50 -1.60
CA GLU A 150 20.91 4.60 -0.64
C GLU A 150 22.11 5.26 0.05
N THR A 151 22.92 6.03 -0.68
CA THR A 151 24.20 6.57 -0.18
C THR A 151 24.23 8.10 -0.06
N GLY A 152 23.22 8.80 -0.61
CA GLY A 152 23.19 10.27 -0.67
C GLY A 152 24.12 10.89 -1.72
N HIS A 153 24.88 10.07 -2.45
CA HIS A 153 25.83 10.52 -3.49
C HIS A 153 25.76 9.59 -4.71
N VAL A 154 26.33 10.03 -5.83
CA VAL A 154 26.35 9.24 -7.07
C VAL A 154 27.80 8.93 -7.47
N SER A 155 28.05 7.74 -8.03
CA SER A 155 29.37 7.41 -8.58
C SER A 155 29.69 8.22 -9.83
N GLY A 156 30.92 8.72 -9.93
CA GLY A 156 31.43 9.48 -11.07
C GLY A 156 31.79 10.94 -10.73
N PRO A 157 32.28 11.69 -11.73
CA PRO A 157 32.58 13.11 -11.55
C PRO A 157 31.33 13.89 -11.14
N ASP A 158 31.51 14.89 -10.27
CA ASP A 158 30.45 15.76 -9.73
C ASP A 158 29.34 15.05 -8.93
N GLY A 159 29.45 13.75 -8.66
CA GLY A 159 28.41 12.99 -7.96
C GLY A 159 28.24 13.33 -6.47
N GLN A 160 29.18 14.09 -5.89
CA GLN A 160 29.06 14.68 -4.55
C GLN A 160 28.53 16.11 -4.57
N ASN A 161 28.45 16.76 -5.74
CA ASN A 161 27.98 18.13 -5.85
C ASN A 161 26.43 18.14 -5.91
N PRO A 162 25.75 18.65 -4.88
CA PRO A 162 24.30 18.57 -4.81
C PRO A 162 23.60 19.38 -5.91
N GLU A 163 24.21 20.46 -6.41
CA GLU A 163 23.62 21.30 -7.45
C GLU A 163 23.69 20.65 -8.82
N LYS A 164 24.84 20.06 -9.16
CA LYS A 164 25.01 19.35 -10.43
C LYS A 164 24.19 18.07 -10.47
N VAL A 165 24.12 17.33 -9.36
CA VAL A 165 23.23 16.16 -9.23
C VAL A 165 21.78 16.59 -9.41
N PHE A 166 21.34 17.68 -8.78
CA PHE A 166 20.00 18.21 -8.95
C PHE A 166 19.68 18.60 -10.40
N GLN A 167 20.59 19.29 -11.08
CA GLN A 167 20.42 19.66 -12.49
C GLN A 167 20.26 18.41 -13.38
N ASN A 168 21.14 17.42 -13.21
CA ASN A 168 21.04 16.16 -13.95
C ASN A 168 19.73 15.41 -13.63
N LEU A 169 19.21 15.48 -12.40
CA LEU A 169 17.90 14.90 -12.06
C LEU A 169 16.76 15.59 -12.81
N CYS A 170 16.78 16.92 -12.92
CA CYS A 170 15.80 17.67 -13.70
C CYS A 170 15.82 17.24 -15.17
N ASP A 171 17.01 17.20 -15.77
CA ASP A 171 17.20 16.86 -17.19
C ASP A 171 16.75 15.42 -17.48
N ILE A 172 17.19 14.45 -16.67
CA ILE A 172 16.76 13.05 -16.77
C ILE A 172 15.24 12.95 -16.63
N THR A 173 14.63 13.60 -15.63
CA THR A 173 13.18 13.52 -15.42
C THR A 173 12.41 14.09 -16.61
N ARG A 174 12.84 15.24 -17.13
CA ARG A 174 12.21 15.90 -18.29
C ARG A 174 12.24 15.01 -19.54
N VAL A 175 13.30 14.25 -19.74
CA VAL A 175 13.43 13.29 -20.84
C VAL A 175 12.53 12.07 -20.61
N LEU A 176 12.59 11.46 -19.42
CA LEU A 176 11.78 10.28 -19.09
C LEU A 176 10.28 10.59 -19.15
N LEU A 177 9.87 11.78 -18.69
CA LEU A 177 8.49 12.26 -18.74
C LEU A 177 8.01 12.40 -20.18
N TRP A 178 8.81 13.05 -21.02
CA TRP A 178 8.50 13.20 -22.45
C TRP A 178 8.38 11.85 -23.13
N ARG A 179 9.32 10.92 -22.86
CA ARG A 179 9.31 9.59 -23.47
C ARG A 179 8.08 8.76 -23.08
N TYR A 180 7.64 8.87 -21.82
CA TYR A 180 6.47 8.16 -21.30
C TYR A 180 5.15 8.74 -21.83
N THR A 181 5.07 10.06 -22.02
CA THR A 181 3.84 10.75 -22.43
C THR A 181 3.66 10.86 -23.94
N SER A 182 4.75 10.94 -24.70
CA SER A 182 4.71 11.22 -26.15
C SER A 182 4.63 9.96 -27.00
N ILE A 183 5.07 8.81 -26.48
CA ILE A 183 5.09 7.55 -27.24
C ILE A 183 4.16 6.55 -26.53
N PRO A 184 3.04 6.16 -27.16
CA PRO A 184 2.13 5.18 -26.58
C PRO A 184 2.82 3.83 -26.34
N THR A 185 2.54 3.20 -25.20
CA THR A 185 3.03 1.86 -24.85
C THR A 185 2.67 0.80 -25.92
N SER A 186 1.53 0.97 -26.60
CA SER A 186 1.09 0.12 -27.71
C SER A 186 2.05 0.08 -28.91
N VAL A 187 2.88 1.11 -29.10
CA VAL A 187 3.89 1.14 -30.16
C VAL A 187 5.11 0.28 -29.80
N GLU A 188 5.38 0.08 -28.49
CA GLU A 188 6.45 -0.81 -28.02
C GLU A 188 6.03 -2.28 -28.07
N ASP A 189 4.77 -2.59 -27.80
CA ASP A 189 4.25 -3.98 -27.76
C ASP A 189 4.03 -4.62 -29.15
N LEU A 190 4.07 -3.82 -30.23
CA LEU A 190 4.12 -4.33 -31.61
C LEU A 190 5.49 -4.93 -31.95
N GLY A 191 6.53 -4.61 -31.18
CA GLY A 191 7.81 -5.30 -31.22
C GLY A 191 7.70 -6.64 -30.49
N LYS A 192 8.15 -7.73 -31.14
CA LYS A 192 8.23 -9.09 -30.58
C LYS A 192 8.48 -9.06 -29.07
N LYS A 193 7.68 -9.76 -28.26
CA LYS A 193 7.84 -9.95 -26.80
C LYS A 193 9.28 -10.32 -26.42
N GLU A 194 10.17 -9.34 -26.34
CA GLU A 194 11.54 -9.51 -25.89
C GLU A 194 11.50 -9.72 -24.38
N LYS A 195 12.35 -10.62 -23.87
CA LYS A 195 12.46 -10.90 -22.44
C LYS A 195 12.98 -9.64 -21.72
N GLY A 196 12.08 -8.81 -21.18
CA GLY A 196 12.46 -7.60 -20.45
C GLY A 196 11.27 -6.74 -20.05
N LYS A 197 11.52 -5.71 -19.22
CA LYS A 197 10.57 -4.61 -19.00
C LYS A 197 10.57 -3.71 -20.24
N SER A 198 9.40 -3.21 -20.64
CA SER A 198 9.29 -2.20 -21.69
C SER A 198 10.04 -0.92 -21.31
N ILE A 199 10.45 -0.13 -22.30
CA ILE A 199 11.21 1.11 -22.06
C ILE A 199 10.30 2.10 -21.33
N SER A 200 9.04 2.19 -21.74
CA SER A 200 8.04 3.05 -21.08
C SER A 200 7.86 2.71 -19.59
N LEU A 201 7.80 1.42 -19.23
CA LEU A 201 7.71 1.00 -17.83
C LEU A 201 8.98 1.36 -17.04
N LEU A 202 10.16 1.23 -17.65
CA LEU A 202 11.42 1.65 -17.03
C LEU A 202 11.46 3.18 -16.84
N CYS A 203 10.99 3.95 -17.81
CA CYS A 203 10.89 5.41 -17.69
C CYS A 203 9.98 5.79 -16.52
N LEU A 204 8.82 5.16 -16.39
CA LEU A 204 7.90 5.41 -15.27
C LEU A 204 8.50 5.02 -13.91
N GLU A 205 9.19 3.88 -13.83
CA GLU A 205 9.94 3.49 -12.62
C GLU A 205 11.05 4.51 -12.30
N GLY A 206 11.72 5.04 -13.32
CA GLY A 206 12.69 6.14 -13.17
C GLY A 206 12.07 7.41 -12.62
N LEU A 207 10.94 7.86 -13.19
CA LEU A 207 10.19 9.02 -12.74
C LEU A 207 9.75 8.87 -11.27
N GLN A 208 9.20 7.71 -10.91
CA GLN A 208 8.83 7.39 -9.53
C GLN A 208 10.03 7.49 -8.59
N LYS A 209 11.20 6.97 -9.01
CA LYS A 209 12.41 7.03 -8.21
C LYS A 209 12.92 8.45 -8.07
N VAL A 210 12.98 9.24 -9.14
CA VAL A 210 13.46 10.62 -9.07
C VAL A 210 12.55 11.46 -8.17
N LEU A 211 11.22 11.37 -8.33
CA LEU A 211 10.28 12.09 -7.45
C LEU A 211 10.51 11.76 -5.97
N GLY A 212 10.73 10.49 -5.64
CA GLY A 212 11.06 10.09 -4.27
C GLY A 212 12.42 10.63 -3.78
N ALA A 213 13.43 10.70 -4.66
CA ALA A 213 14.74 11.24 -4.31
C ALA A 213 14.69 12.78 -4.11
N VAL A 214 14.00 13.50 -5.00
CA VAL A 214 13.80 14.95 -4.89
C VAL A 214 13.01 15.29 -3.62
N SER A 215 11.96 14.53 -3.32
CA SER A 215 11.17 14.75 -2.10
C SER A 215 11.97 14.52 -0.81
N LEU A 216 12.96 13.61 -0.83
CA LEU A 216 13.77 13.26 0.34
C LEU A 216 14.98 14.19 0.54
N PHE A 217 15.75 14.47 -0.52
CA PHE A 217 17.02 15.21 -0.43
C PHE A 217 16.92 16.67 -0.87
N TYR A 218 15.97 17.01 -1.73
CA TYR A 218 15.87 18.31 -2.39
C TYR A 218 14.52 19.00 -2.15
N GLN A 219 13.86 18.72 -1.02
CA GLN A 219 12.56 19.28 -0.68
C GLN A 219 12.48 20.82 -0.84
N PRO A 220 13.49 21.62 -0.42
CA PRO A 220 13.46 23.07 -0.62
C PRO A 220 13.50 23.49 -2.09
N LYS A 221 14.09 22.67 -2.97
CA LYS A 221 14.23 22.95 -4.41
C LYS A 221 13.08 22.35 -5.24
N ILE A 222 12.02 21.83 -4.60
CA ILE A 222 10.91 21.19 -5.32
C ILE A 222 10.19 22.14 -6.27
N GLN A 223 10.12 23.44 -5.93
CA GLN A 223 9.59 24.45 -6.83
C GLN A 223 10.37 24.48 -8.14
N HIS A 224 11.69 24.65 -8.03
CA HIS A 224 12.64 24.70 -9.15
C HIS A 224 12.59 23.40 -9.97
N PHE A 225 12.46 22.25 -9.30
CA PHE A 225 12.32 20.97 -9.97
C PHE A 225 11.06 20.92 -10.84
N LEU A 226 9.90 21.27 -10.28
CA LEU A 226 8.66 21.33 -11.06
C LEU A 226 8.75 22.33 -12.20
N ARG A 227 9.40 23.50 -11.99
CA ARG A 227 9.62 24.48 -13.08
C ARG A 227 10.42 23.90 -14.23
N ALA A 228 11.46 23.12 -13.94
CA ALA A 228 12.30 22.50 -14.96
C ALA A 228 11.56 21.42 -15.79
N LEU A 229 10.44 20.89 -15.29
CA LEU A 229 9.62 19.89 -16.00
C LEU A 229 8.60 20.52 -16.95
N ASP A 230 8.20 21.78 -16.70
CA ASP A 230 7.25 22.49 -17.54
C ASP A 230 7.95 22.91 -18.84
N VAL A 231 7.52 22.34 -19.97
CA VAL A 231 8.12 22.57 -21.31
C VAL A 231 7.62 23.89 -21.95
N THR A 232 6.80 24.67 -21.23
CA THR A 232 6.34 25.95 -21.77
C THR A 232 7.48 26.96 -21.69
N ASP A 233 8.17 27.15 -22.81
CA ASP A 233 9.03 28.30 -23.15
C ASP A 233 8.24 29.62 -23.17
N ASN A 234 7.33 29.83 -22.21
CA ASN A 234 6.77 31.15 -21.94
C ASN A 234 7.63 31.78 -20.85
N GLU A 235 8.75 32.37 -21.26
CA GLU A 235 9.58 33.28 -20.46
C GLU A 235 8.82 34.56 -20.00
N GLY A 236 7.49 34.61 -20.13
CA GLY A 236 6.65 35.78 -19.89
C GLY A 236 5.62 35.67 -18.77
N GLU A 237 5.47 34.52 -18.10
CA GLU A 237 4.59 34.41 -16.92
C GLU A 237 5.44 34.23 -15.65
N GLU A 238 6.04 35.32 -15.17
CA GLU A 238 6.39 35.50 -13.76
C GLU A 238 5.13 35.60 -12.88
N ALA A 239 4.09 34.82 -13.16
CA ALA A 239 3.09 34.56 -12.16
C ALA A 239 3.77 33.72 -11.08
N GLU A 240 3.57 34.08 -9.81
CA GLU A 240 3.82 33.22 -8.66
C GLU A 240 2.92 31.98 -8.74
N ASP A 241 3.19 31.12 -9.72
CA ASP A 241 2.47 29.89 -9.94
C ASP A 241 2.78 29.00 -8.75
N SER A 242 1.81 28.94 -7.83
CA SER A 242 1.88 28.14 -6.62
C SER A 242 2.38 26.74 -6.94
N ILE A 243 3.16 26.14 -6.03
CA ILE A 243 3.60 24.74 -6.14
C ILE A 243 2.43 23.82 -6.51
N SER A 244 1.27 24.09 -5.89
CA SER A 244 0.01 23.39 -6.13
C SER A 244 -0.43 23.43 -7.60
N HIS A 245 -0.27 24.55 -8.32
CA HIS A 245 -0.66 24.66 -9.72
C HIS A 245 0.20 23.75 -10.63
N ARG A 246 1.53 23.81 -10.46
CA ARG A 246 2.47 22.99 -11.24
C ARG A 246 2.34 21.50 -10.91
N ALA A 247 2.21 21.17 -9.63
CA ALA A 247 1.94 19.80 -9.21
C ALA A 247 0.63 19.28 -9.80
N ALA A 248 -0.44 20.09 -9.82
CA ALA A 248 -1.71 19.72 -10.44
C ALA A 248 -1.61 19.51 -11.96
N PHE A 249 -0.81 20.31 -12.65
CA PHE A 249 -0.56 20.11 -14.09
C PHE A 249 0.09 18.75 -14.35
N GLN A 250 1.14 18.39 -13.62
CA GLN A 250 1.80 17.09 -13.73
C GLN A 250 0.86 15.94 -13.33
N ILE A 251 0.07 16.11 -12.27
CA ILE A 251 -0.95 15.13 -11.84
C ILE A 251 -1.94 14.85 -12.97
N ARG A 252 -2.45 15.88 -13.67
CA ARG A 252 -3.41 15.69 -14.78
C ARG A 252 -2.85 14.83 -15.90
N GLN A 253 -1.56 14.92 -16.20
CA GLN A 253 -0.92 14.09 -17.21
C GLN A 253 -0.94 12.60 -16.79
N PHE A 254 -0.51 12.29 -15.57
CA PHE A 254 -0.51 10.91 -15.07
C PHE A 254 -1.92 10.35 -14.82
N GLN A 255 -2.88 11.19 -14.42
CA GLN A 255 -4.30 10.82 -14.32
C GLN A 255 -4.85 10.37 -15.68
N ARG A 256 -4.51 11.10 -16.76
CA ARG A 256 -4.91 10.74 -18.12
C ARG A 256 -4.27 9.43 -18.58
N SER A 257 -2.99 9.22 -18.31
CA SER A 257 -2.33 7.94 -18.61
C SER A 257 -2.98 6.78 -17.86
N LEU A 258 -3.32 6.95 -16.58
CA LEU A 258 -4.00 5.90 -15.82
C LEU A 258 -5.42 5.62 -16.36
N LEU A 259 -6.19 6.67 -16.70
CA LEU A 259 -7.51 6.51 -17.30
C LEU A 259 -7.46 5.78 -18.65
N ASN A 260 -6.46 6.08 -19.48
CA ASN A 260 -6.26 5.37 -20.74
C ASN A 260 -5.96 3.88 -20.50
N LEU A 261 -5.15 3.56 -19.50
CA LEU A 261 -4.81 2.19 -19.13
C LEU A 261 -5.99 1.43 -18.48
N LEU A 262 -6.89 2.14 -17.79
CA LEU A 262 -8.10 1.54 -17.22
C LEU A 262 -9.23 1.37 -18.23
N SER A 263 -9.23 2.14 -19.32
CA SER A 263 -10.23 2.06 -20.40
C SER A 263 -9.84 1.13 -21.54
N SER A 264 -8.59 0.63 -21.58
CA SER A 264 -8.19 -0.42 -22.51
C SER A 264 -8.82 -1.76 -22.16
N GLN A 265 -8.91 -2.68 -23.14
CA GLN A 265 -9.45 -4.02 -22.93
C GLN A 265 -8.71 -4.77 -21.81
N GLU A 266 -9.42 -5.59 -21.03
CA GLU A 266 -8.89 -6.23 -19.81
C GLU A 266 -7.65 -7.10 -20.04
N GLU A 267 -7.46 -7.64 -21.25
CA GLU A 267 -6.28 -8.47 -21.59
C GLU A 267 -4.97 -7.67 -21.67
N ASP A 268 -5.04 -6.35 -21.86
CA ASP A 268 -3.88 -5.46 -21.99
C ASP A 268 -3.53 -4.72 -20.67
N PHE A 269 -4.24 -5.00 -19.57
CA PHE A 269 -4.02 -4.29 -18.30
C PHE A 269 -2.68 -4.63 -17.65
N ASN A 270 -1.77 -3.66 -17.60
CA ASN A 270 -0.48 -3.79 -16.92
C ASN A 270 -0.57 -3.34 -15.45
N SER A 271 -0.78 -4.28 -14.53
CA SER A 271 -0.91 -3.97 -13.09
C SER A 271 0.32 -3.29 -12.48
N LYS A 272 1.52 -3.56 -12.99
CA LYS A 272 2.76 -2.92 -12.51
C LYS A 272 2.82 -1.45 -12.93
N GLU A 273 2.42 -1.15 -14.16
CA GLU A 273 2.35 0.22 -14.65
C GLU A 273 1.31 1.02 -13.87
N ALA A 274 0.11 0.46 -13.71
CA ALA A 274 -0.97 1.07 -12.94
C ALA A 274 -0.53 1.39 -11.50
N LEU A 275 0.15 0.46 -10.83
CA LEU A 275 0.68 0.66 -9.47
C LEU A 275 1.75 1.77 -9.41
N LEU A 276 2.65 1.81 -10.39
CA LEU A 276 3.68 2.86 -10.48
C LEU A 276 3.04 4.24 -10.72
N LEU A 277 2.04 4.34 -11.60
CA LEU A 277 1.26 5.56 -11.84
C LEU A 277 0.58 6.05 -10.57
N VAL A 278 -0.10 5.17 -9.83
CA VAL A 278 -0.72 5.52 -8.54
C VAL A 278 0.33 5.99 -7.52
N THR A 279 1.52 5.38 -7.52
CA THR A 279 2.61 5.79 -6.63
C THR A 279 3.15 7.18 -6.99
N VAL A 280 3.28 7.49 -8.28
CA VAL A 280 3.66 8.83 -8.78
C VAL A 280 2.60 9.85 -8.37
N LEU A 281 1.32 9.56 -8.60
CA LEU A 281 0.20 10.40 -8.20
C LEU A 281 0.17 10.67 -6.70
N SER A 282 0.43 9.65 -5.88
CA SER A 282 0.50 9.78 -4.41
C SER A 282 1.66 10.67 -3.95
N ASN A 283 2.80 10.64 -4.63
CA ASN A 283 3.92 11.51 -4.29
C ASN A 283 3.67 12.95 -4.72
N LEU A 284 3.11 13.15 -5.92
CA LEU A 284 2.76 14.49 -6.41
C LEU A 284 1.63 15.13 -5.60
N SER A 285 0.66 14.34 -5.14
CA SER A 285 -0.47 14.87 -4.39
C SER A 285 -0.09 15.40 -3.00
N LYS A 286 1.05 14.98 -2.44
CA LYS A 286 1.61 15.56 -1.19
C LYS A 286 2.09 17.00 -1.37
N LEU A 287 2.30 17.44 -2.61
CA LEU A 287 2.72 18.80 -2.95
C LEU A 287 1.52 19.75 -3.10
N LEU A 288 0.30 19.21 -3.12
CA LEU A 288 -0.92 20.00 -3.17
C LEU A 288 -1.27 20.49 -1.77
N GLU A 289 -1.58 21.77 -1.66
CA GLU A 289 -2.10 22.35 -0.42
C GLU A 289 -3.51 21.80 -0.12
N PRO A 290 -3.81 21.31 1.10
CA PRO A 290 -5.10 20.70 1.42
C PRO A 290 -6.32 21.62 1.20
N SER A 291 -6.13 22.93 1.35
CA SER A 291 -7.17 23.95 1.16
C SER A 291 -7.40 24.33 -0.32
N SER A 292 -6.55 23.86 -1.23
CA SER A 292 -6.56 24.27 -2.63
C SER A 292 -7.67 23.60 -3.44
N PRO A 293 -8.22 24.26 -4.48
CA PRO A 293 -9.20 23.64 -5.38
C PRO A 293 -8.59 22.46 -6.16
N GLN A 294 -7.28 22.49 -6.42
CA GLN A 294 -6.56 21.41 -7.08
C GLN A 294 -6.54 20.13 -6.23
N PHE A 295 -6.44 20.27 -4.91
CA PHE A 295 -6.54 19.14 -3.98
C PHE A 295 -7.93 18.48 -4.05
N VAL A 296 -8.99 19.29 -4.08
CA VAL A 296 -10.37 18.80 -4.22
C VAL A 296 -10.58 18.10 -5.57
N GLN A 297 -9.98 18.62 -6.65
CA GLN A 297 -9.98 17.95 -7.96
C GLN A 297 -9.32 16.57 -7.89
N MET A 298 -8.15 16.46 -7.24
CA MET A 298 -7.43 15.19 -7.08
C MET A 298 -8.24 14.18 -6.25
N LEU A 299 -8.85 14.62 -5.14
CA LEU A 299 -9.68 13.77 -4.29
C LEU A 299 -10.94 13.29 -5.02
N SER A 300 -11.67 14.20 -5.67
CA SER A 300 -12.90 13.86 -6.41
C SER A 300 -12.62 12.91 -7.58
N TRP A 301 -11.54 13.14 -8.33
CA TRP A 301 -11.09 12.22 -9.37
C TRP A 301 -10.74 10.84 -8.78
N THR A 302 -9.97 10.78 -7.70
CA THR A 302 -9.59 9.51 -7.07
C THR A 302 -10.82 8.75 -6.59
N SER A 303 -11.78 9.45 -5.98
CA SER A 303 -13.05 8.86 -5.57
C SER A 303 -13.83 8.31 -6.76
N LYS A 304 -13.89 9.03 -7.88
CA LYS A 304 -14.54 8.57 -9.11
C LYS A 304 -13.91 7.28 -9.64
N ILE A 305 -12.58 7.20 -9.69
CA ILE A 305 -11.88 5.97 -10.14
C ILE A 305 -12.24 4.79 -9.23
N CYS A 306 -12.23 4.95 -7.90
CA CYS A 306 -12.59 3.88 -6.98
C CYS A 306 -14.07 3.42 -7.13
N LYS A 307 -14.96 4.32 -7.53
CA LYS A 307 -16.40 4.02 -7.72
C LYS A 307 -16.70 3.31 -9.02
N GLU A 308 -15.98 3.64 -10.10
CA GLU A 308 -16.29 3.17 -11.45
C GLU A 308 -15.47 1.96 -11.91
N ASN A 309 -14.32 1.66 -11.27
CA ASN A 309 -13.41 0.61 -11.74
C ASN A 309 -13.43 -0.63 -10.85
N SER A 310 -13.63 -1.81 -11.45
CA SER A 310 -13.75 -3.11 -10.76
C SER A 310 -12.56 -4.06 -10.92
N GLN A 311 -11.38 -3.52 -11.24
CA GLN A 311 -10.17 -4.32 -11.51
C GLN A 311 -9.84 -5.30 -10.37
N GLU A 312 -9.54 -6.56 -10.71
CA GLU A 312 -9.33 -7.64 -9.75
C GLU A 312 -7.91 -7.74 -9.16
N ASP A 313 -6.98 -6.85 -9.55
CA ASP A 313 -5.61 -6.88 -9.04
C ASP A 313 -5.51 -6.31 -7.59
N PRO A 314 -5.12 -7.14 -6.60
CA PRO A 314 -5.07 -6.71 -5.20
C PRO A 314 -4.03 -5.62 -4.93
N SER A 315 -2.92 -5.62 -5.68
CA SER A 315 -1.81 -4.68 -5.45
C SER A 315 -2.18 -3.27 -5.93
N PHE A 316 -2.84 -3.18 -7.08
CA PHE A 316 -3.39 -1.95 -7.63
C PHE A 316 -4.50 -1.40 -6.74
N CYS A 317 -5.48 -2.25 -6.35
CA CYS A 317 -6.54 -1.87 -5.42
C CYS A 317 -5.97 -1.28 -4.12
N LYS A 318 -4.96 -1.95 -3.55
CA LYS A 318 -4.26 -1.45 -2.36
C LYS A 318 -3.63 -0.08 -2.57
N GLY A 319 -2.94 0.11 -3.70
CA GLY A 319 -2.33 1.38 -4.06
C GLY A 319 -3.36 2.50 -4.15
N LEU A 320 -4.46 2.27 -4.87
CA LEU A 320 -5.48 3.28 -5.11
C LEU A 320 -6.28 3.63 -3.84
N MET A 321 -6.65 2.62 -3.04
CA MET A 321 -7.31 2.86 -1.76
C MET A 321 -6.43 3.64 -0.78
N ASN A 322 -5.12 3.36 -0.74
CA ASN A 322 -4.18 4.15 0.07
C ASN A 322 -4.09 5.59 -0.42
N LEU A 323 -4.11 5.83 -1.73
CA LEU A 323 -4.17 7.18 -2.29
C LEU A 323 -5.47 7.89 -1.87
N LEU A 324 -6.62 7.22 -1.99
CA LEU A 324 -7.91 7.75 -1.57
C LEU A 324 -7.91 8.15 -0.09
N PHE A 325 -7.48 7.25 0.81
CA PHE A 325 -7.43 7.54 2.24
C PHE A 325 -6.43 8.66 2.57
N SER A 326 -5.25 8.68 1.93
CA SER A 326 -4.23 9.71 2.16
C SER A 326 -4.76 11.11 1.83
N LEU A 327 -5.58 11.24 0.78
CA LEU A 327 -6.23 12.50 0.42
C LEU A 327 -7.43 12.79 1.32
N HIS A 328 -8.27 11.79 1.57
CA HIS A 328 -9.53 11.99 2.28
C HIS A 328 -9.30 12.47 3.71
N VAL A 329 -8.33 11.88 4.44
CA VAL A 329 -8.01 12.24 5.83
C VAL A 329 -7.63 13.71 6.00
N LEU A 330 -6.97 14.31 4.99
CA LEU A 330 -6.62 15.73 5.01
C LEU A 330 -7.82 16.64 4.71
N TYR A 331 -8.86 16.12 4.07
CA TYR A 331 -10.09 16.85 3.76
C TYR A 331 -11.12 16.76 4.89
N LYS A 332 -11.48 15.53 5.29
CA LYS A 332 -12.48 15.21 6.32
C LYS A 332 -12.16 13.87 6.98
N SER A 333 -12.74 13.62 8.15
CA SER A 333 -12.64 12.31 8.79
C SER A 333 -13.18 11.19 7.87
N PRO A 334 -12.47 10.07 7.73
CA PRO A 334 -12.83 8.98 6.81
C PRO A 334 -13.96 8.09 7.32
N VAL A 335 -14.58 8.34 8.48
CA VAL A 335 -15.58 7.44 9.08
C VAL A 335 -16.78 7.12 8.19
N THR A 336 -17.18 8.07 7.33
CA THR A 336 -18.26 7.84 6.35
C THR A 336 -17.81 6.89 5.25
N LEU A 337 -16.63 7.14 4.68
CA LEU A 337 -16.00 6.26 3.69
C LEU A 337 -15.76 4.85 4.25
N LEU A 338 -15.34 4.73 5.51
CA LEU A 338 -15.16 3.44 6.17
C LEU A 338 -16.47 2.68 6.27
N ARG A 339 -17.55 3.33 6.72
CA ARG A 339 -18.89 2.73 6.79
C ARG A 339 -19.34 2.25 5.41
N ASP A 340 -19.25 3.09 4.39
CA ASP A 340 -19.69 2.74 3.04
C ASP A 340 -18.88 1.53 2.51
N LEU A 341 -17.55 1.53 2.66
CA LEU A 341 -16.71 0.38 2.29
C LEU A 341 -17.00 -0.89 3.11
N SER A 342 -17.40 -0.78 4.37
CA SER A 342 -17.79 -1.95 5.16
C SER A 342 -19.10 -2.57 4.68
N GLN A 343 -20.03 -1.76 4.16
CA GLN A 343 -21.27 -2.26 3.55
C GLN A 343 -20.97 -3.00 2.25
N ASP A 344 -20.05 -2.49 1.42
CA ASP A 344 -19.60 -3.19 0.21
C ASP A 344 -18.92 -4.52 0.56
N ILE A 345 -18.02 -4.51 1.56
CA ILE A 345 -17.36 -5.74 2.03
C ILE A 345 -18.39 -6.76 2.53
N HIS A 346 -19.38 -6.30 3.30
CA HIS A 346 -20.45 -7.14 3.83
C HIS A 346 -21.31 -7.72 2.71
N GLY A 347 -21.78 -6.89 1.77
CA GLY A 347 -22.59 -7.32 0.63
C GLY A 347 -21.87 -8.27 -0.32
N HIS A 348 -20.55 -8.14 -0.50
CA HIS A 348 -19.80 -9.05 -1.36
C HIS A 348 -19.41 -10.36 -0.65
N LEU A 349 -19.04 -10.34 0.63
CA LEU A 349 -18.60 -11.54 1.34
C LEU A 349 -19.74 -12.32 2.00
N GLY A 350 -20.93 -11.73 2.11
CA GLY A 350 -22.12 -12.32 2.73
C GLY A 350 -22.13 -12.22 4.26
N ASP A 351 -23.28 -12.55 4.85
CA ASP A 351 -23.47 -12.62 6.30
C ASP A 351 -22.98 -13.96 6.87
N ILE A 352 -22.73 -13.99 8.18
CA ILE A 352 -22.47 -15.17 8.99
C ILE A 352 -23.68 -16.09 9.06
N ASP A 353 -24.88 -15.51 9.06
CA ASP A 353 -26.12 -16.24 8.94
C ASP A 353 -26.43 -16.50 7.46
N GLU A 354 -26.38 -17.76 7.05
CA GLU A 354 -26.55 -18.18 5.65
C GLU A 354 -27.97 -17.87 5.14
N ASP A 355 -28.94 -17.66 6.04
CA ASP A 355 -30.33 -17.34 5.72
C ASP A 355 -30.58 -15.83 5.49
N VAL A 356 -29.56 -14.98 5.70
CA VAL A 356 -29.68 -13.52 5.53
C VAL A 356 -29.21 -13.11 4.13
N GLU A 357 -30.14 -12.65 3.30
CA GLU A 357 -29.81 -12.00 2.03
C GLU A 357 -29.30 -10.57 2.28
N VAL A 358 -28.01 -10.34 2.02
CA VAL A 358 -27.39 -9.01 2.16
C VAL A 358 -27.54 -8.22 0.85
N GLU A 359 -28.06 -7.00 0.94
CA GLU A 359 -28.12 -6.09 -0.20
C GLU A 359 -26.71 -5.67 -0.65
N LYS A 360 -26.42 -5.85 -1.94
CA LYS A 360 -25.19 -5.35 -2.55
C LYS A 360 -25.32 -3.85 -2.77
N THR A 361 -24.82 -3.11 -1.80
CA THR A 361 -24.71 -1.67 -1.92
C THR A 361 -23.42 -1.40 -2.68
N ASP A 362 -23.44 -1.36 -4.02
CA ASP A 362 -22.22 -1.21 -4.84
C ASP A 362 -21.69 0.24 -4.77
N HIS A 363 -21.28 0.74 -3.59
CA HIS A 363 -20.78 2.10 -3.45
C HIS A 363 -19.45 2.30 -4.18
N PHE A 364 -18.56 1.30 -4.12
CA PHE A 364 -17.27 1.27 -4.78
C PHE A 364 -17.10 -0.02 -5.59
N ALA A 365 -17.18 0.08 -6.93
CA ALA A 365 -16.97 -1.06 -7.82
C ALA A 365 -15.61 -1.77 -7.63
N MET A 366 -14.63 -1.08 -7.05
CA MET A 366 -13.32 -1.64 -6.73
C MET A 366 -13.35 -2.73 -5.66
N VAL A 367 -14.39 -2.76 -4.82
CA VAL A 367 -14.63 -3.82 -3.86
C VAL A 367 -15.31 -4.96 -4.61
N ASN A 368 -14.62 -6.08 -4.75
CA ASN A 368 -15.15 -7.29 -5.37
C ASN A 368 -14.71 -8.51 -4.55
N LEU A 369 -15.19 -9.71 -4.88
CA LEU A 369 -14.86 -10.94 -4.13
C LEU A 369 -13.35 -11.19 -3.97
N ARG A 370 -12.52 -10.75 -4.93
CA ARG A 370 -11.07 -10.94 -4.92
C ARG A 370 -10.31 -9.85 -4.18
N THR A 371 -10.83 -8.62 -4.13
CA THR A 371 -10.19 -7.48 -3.47
C THR A 371 -10.70 -7.26 -2.04
N ALA A 372 -11.99 -7.53 -1.78
CA ALA A 372 -12.69 -7.23 -0.53
C ALA A 372 -12.00 -7.84 0.69
N ALA A 373 -11.85 -9.16 0.72
CA ALA A 373 -11.29 -9.85 1.88
C ALA A 373 -9.76 -9.65 2.06
N PRO A 374 -8.89 -9.93 1.07
CA PRO A 374 -7.45 -9.92 1.31
C PRO A 374 -6.83 -8.52 1.32
N THR A 375 -7.53 -7.50 0.80
CA THR A 375 -6.98 -6.15 0.63
C THR A 375 -7.81 -5.09 1.31
N VAL A 376 -9.06 -4.87 0.86
CA VAL A 376 -9.87 -3.72 1.31
C VAL A 376 -10.19 -3.85 2.80
N CYS A 377 -10.58 -5.04 3.27
CA CYS A 377 -10.84 -5.34 4.67
C CYS A 377 -9.66 -4.95 5.58
N LEU A 378 -8.43 -5.35 5.22
CA LEU A 378 -7.24 -5.02 6.00
C LEU A 378 -6.95 -3.51 6.00
N LEU A 379 -7.22 -2.82 4.89
CA LEU A 379 -7.02 -1.37 4.77
C LEU A 379 -8.02 -0.58 5.58
N VAL A 380 -9.31 -0.92 5.51
CA VAL A 380 -10.36 -0.23 6.28
C VAL A 380 -10.17 -0.44 7.78
N LEU A 381 -9.77 -1.65 8.20
CA LEU A 381 -9.44 -1.93 9.61
C LEU A 381 -8.25 -1.09 10.07
N SER A 382 -7.14 -1.09 9.33
CA SER A 382 -5.97 -0.26 9.65
C SER A 382 -6.30 1.24 9.69
N GLN A 383 -7.20 1.71 8.84
CA GLN A 383 -7.60 3.11 8.84
C GLN A 383 -8.58 3.44 9.97
N ALA A 384 -9.50 2.53 10.33
CA ALA A 384 -10.35 2.65 11.51
C ALA A 384 -9.51 2.70 12.79
N GLU A 385 -8.45 1.90 12.88
CA GLU A 385 -7.51 1.92 13.99
C GLU A 385 -6.90 3.32 14.23
N LYS A 386 -6.50 4.02 13.16
CA LYS A 386 -5.96 5.39 13.26
C LYS A 386 -7.00 6.39 13.75
N VAL A 387 -8.25 6.28 13.27
CA VAL A 387 -9.34 7.15 13.75
C VAL A 387 -9.61 6.91 15.24
N LEU A 388 -9.55 5.66 15.67
CA LEU A 388 -9.67 5.30 17.09
C LEU A 388 -8.54 5.92 17.93
N GLU A 389 -7.30 5.96 17.43
CA GLU A 389 -6.18 6.64 18.11
C GLU A 389 -6.39 8.15 18.22
N GLU A 390 -6.89 8.81 17.18
CA GLU A 390 -7.23 10.23 17.23
C GLU A 390 -8.31 10.51 18.28
N VAL A 391 -9.34 9.65 18.35
CA VAL A 391 -10.41 9.78 19.35
C VAL A 391 -9.87 9.55 20.77
N ASP A 392 -9.00 8.56 20.98
CA ASP A 392 -8.38 8.31 22.29
C ASP A 392 -7.52 9.50 22.75
N TRP A 393 -6.76 10.09 21.82
CA TRP A 393 -6.00 11.30 22.07
C TRP A 393 -6.90 12.47 22.46
N LEU A 394 -8.01 12.68 21.74
CA LEU A 394 -8.98 13.73 22.06
C LEU A 394 -9.62 13.52 23.44
N ILE A 395 -10.00 12.29 23.81
CA ILE A 395 -10.54 11.96 25.14
C ILE A 395 -9.49 12.25 26.23
N THR A 396 -8.24 11.88 25.99
CA THR A 396 -7.14 12.13 26.93
C THR A 396 -6.91 13.62 27.14
N LYS A 397 -6.95 14.41 26.06
CA LYS A 397 -6.88 15.88 26.10
C LYS A 397 -8.03 16.48 26.92
N LEU A 398 -9.26 16.02 26.71
CA LEU A 398 -10.42 16.48 27.48
C LEU A 398 -10.30 16.14 28.98
N LYS A 399 -9.80 14.95 29.34
CA LYS A 399 -9.54 14.58 30.75
C LYS A 399 -8.52 15.50 31.41
N GLY A 400 -7.45 15.86 30.69
CA GLY A 400 -6.42 16.78 31.17
C GLY A 400 -6.97 18.17 31.49
N GLN A 401 -7.86 18.68 30.63
CA GLN A 401 -8.49 20.00 30.81
C GLN A 401 -9.48 20.02 31.98
N VAL A 402 -10.29 18.98 32.17
CA VAL A 402 -11.20 18.86 33.32
C VAL A 402 -10.43 18.81 34.64
N SER A 403 -9.26 18.18 34.67
CA SER A 403 -8.42 18.12 35.87
C SER A 403 -7.81 19.48 36.25
N GLN A 404 -7.64 20.39 35.29
CA GLN A 404 -7.14 21.75 35.50
C GLN A 404 -8.26 22.71 35.95
N GLU A 405 -9.46 22.58 35.41
CA GLU A 405 -10.64 23.38 35.83
C GLU A 405 -11.06 23.07 37.28
N ILE A 406 -10.91 21.83 37.75
CA ILE A 406 -11.21 21.46 39.15
C ILE A 406 -10.28 22.17 40.16
N VAL A 407 -9.11 22.65 39.72
CA VAL A 407 -8.11 23.35 40.57
C VAL A 407 -8.31 24.87 40.54
N SER A 408 -9.08 25.41 39.60
CA SER A 408 -9.28 26.85 39.41
C SER A 408 -10.75 27.23 39.61
N GLU A 409 -11.18 27.32 40.87
CA GLU A 409 -12.48 27.89 41.24
C GLU A 409 -12.46 29.43 41.10
N GLU A 410 -12.81 29.97 39.93
CA GLU A 410 -13.49 31.26 39.86
C GLU A 410 -14.62 31.23 38.81
N PRO A 411 -15.80 31.80 39.11
CA PRO A 411 -16.97 31.70 38.25
C PRO A 411 -16.95 32.83 37.22
N SER A 412 -16.65 32.52 35.95
CA SER A 412 -16.97 33.43 34.85
C SER A 412 -17.81 32.75 33.77
N SER A 413 -19.10 33.13 33.79
CA SER A 413 -20.01 33.38 32.65
C SER A 413 -20.00 32.46 31.42
N GLN A 414 -21.06 31.65 31.31
CA GLN A 414 -22.02 31.49 30.20
C GLN A 414 -21.59 31.72 28.72
N ALA A 415 -20.35 31.42 28.33
CA ALA A 415 -20.06 31.05 26.95
C ALA A 415 -20.16 29.52 26.84
N ALA A 416 -20.90 28.98 25.86
CA ALA A 416 -20.99 27.54 25.64
C ALA A 416 -19.58 26.93 25.61
N ARG A 417 -19.24 26.11 26.62
CA ARG A 417 -17.89 25.58 26.83
C ARG A 417 -17.39 24.97 25.52
N PRO A 418 -16.20 25.35 25.00
CA PRO A 418 -15.63 24.80 23.77
C PRO A 418 -15.54 23.25 23.77
N HIS A 419 -15.51 22.65 24.97
CA HIS A 419 -15.54 21.21 25.22
C HIS A 419 -16.76 20.50 24.60
N HIS A 420 -17.95 21.12 24.58
CA HIS A 420 -19.17 20.47 24.09
C HIS A 420 -19.14 20.18 22.58
N ALA A 421 -18.42 21.00 21.78
CA ALA A 421 -18.25 20.75 20.36
C ALA A 421 -17.36 19.53 20.08
N ILE A 422 -16.27 19.39 20.85
CA ILE A 422 -15.33 18.26 20.75
C ILE A 422 -16.00 16.97 21.24
N GLU A 423 -16.73 17.02 22.36
CA GLU A 423 -17.53 15.89 22.85
C GLU A 423 -18.53 15.39 21.81
N LYS A 424 -19.28 16.31 21.18
CA LYS A 424 -20.22 15.97 20.11
C LYS A 424 -19.50 15.33 18.92
N ALA A 425 -18.34 15.87 18.54
CA ALA A 425 -17.53 15.31 17.46
C ALA A 425 -17.06 13.88 17.77
N ILE A 426 -16.54 13.64 18.98
CA ILE A 426 -16.13 12.29 19.45
C ILE A 426 -17.30 11.32 19.38
N ILE A 427 -18.48 11.72 19.88
CA ILE A 427 -19.67 10.86 19.87
C ILE A 427 -20.10 10.52 18.44
N MET A 428 -20.08 11.50 17.52
CA MET A 428 -20.43 11.27 16.12
C MET A 428 -19.43 10.35 15.40
N GLN A 429 -18.13 10.53 15.66
CA GLN A 429 -17.06 9.68 15.13
C GLN A 429 -17.24 8.23 15.60
N LEU A 430 -17.40 8.03 16.92
CA LEU A 430 -17.61 6.71 17.51
C LEU A 430 -18.91 6.07 17.04
N GLY A 431 -20.00 6.83 16.91
CA GLY A 431 -21.28 6.30 16.43
C GLY A 431 -21.21 5.81 14.98
N THR A 432 -20.48 6.53 14.13
CA THR A 432 -20.26 6.11 12.74
C THR A 432 -19.35 4.87 12.68
N LEU A 433 -18.29 4.84 13.50
CA LEU A 433 -17.42 3.66 13.61
C LEU A 433 -18.13 2.43 14.19
N LEU A 434 -19.09 2.60 15.10
CA LEU A 434 -19.94 1.50 15.57
C LEU A 434 -20.72 0.87 14.41
N THR A 435 -21.23 1.70 13.50
CA THR A 435 -21.95 1.22 12.31
C THR A 435 -20.98 0.50 11.36
N PHE A 436 -19.78 1.02 11.17
CA PHE A 436 -18.72 0.34 10.43
C PHE A 436 -18.37 -1.06 11.00
N PHE A 437 -18.16 -1.16 12.31
CA PHE A 437 -17.86 -2.44 12.95
C PHE A 437 -19.06 -3.38 12.93
N HIS A 438 -20.29 -2.85 13.02
CA HIS A 438 -21.51 -3.63 12.91
C HIS A 438 -21.58 -4.42 11.60
N GLU A 439 -21.30 -3.78 10.46
CA GLU A 439 -21.26 -4.46 9.16
C GLU A 439 -20.18 -5.56 9.11
N LEU A 440 -18.95 -5.25 9.55
CA LEU A 440 -17.84 -6.20 9.48
C LEU A 440 -17.99 -7.40 10.42
N VAL A 441 -18.64 -7.22 11.57
CA VAL A 441 -18.87 -8.29 12.55
C VAL A 441 -19.95 -9.27 12.08
N GLN A 442 -20.86 -8.84 11.22
CA GLN A 442 -21.84 -9.71 10.55
C GLN A 442 -21.27 -10.40 9.32
N THR A 443 -20.21 -9.85 8.74
CA THR A 443 -19.64 -10.39 7.51
C THR A 443 -18.96 -11.76 7.70
N ALA A 444 -19.18 -12.69 6.76
CA ALA A 444 -18.52 -14.00 6.68
C ALA A 444 -17.05 -13.91 6.23
N LEU A 445 -16.20 -13.26 7.04
CA LEU A 445 -14.79 -13.04 6.71
C LEU A 445 -13.99 -14.36 6.54
N PRO A 446 -13.04 -14.42 5.59
CA PRO A 446 -12.10 -15.53 5.51
C PRO A 446 -11.21 -15.63 6.75
N SER A 447 -10.95 -16.86 7.20
CA SER A 447 -10.05 -17.12 8.34
C SER A 447 -8.63 -16.64 8.03
N GLY A 448 -8.03 -15.89 8.96
CA GLY A 448 -6.71 -15.31 8.78
C GLY A 448 -6.56 -13.96 9.46
N SER A 449 -5.72 -13.10 8.86
CA SER A 449 -5.38 -11.78 9.40
C SER A 449 -6.57 -10.83 9.54
N CYS A 450 -7.60 -10.94 8.69
CA CYS A 450 -8.77 -10.07 8.75
C CYS A 450 -9.55 -10.25 10.06
N VAL A 451 -9.77 -11.51 10.46
CA VAL A 451 -10.42 -11.85 11.73
C VAL A 451 -9.59 -11.38 12.92
N ASP A 452 -8.27 -11.60 12.89
CA ASP A 452 -7.37 -11.22 13.97
C ASP A 452 -7.33 -9.71 14.22
N ILE A 453 -7.27 -8.93 13.14
CA ILE A 453 -7.23 -7.47 13.22
C ILE A 453 -8.60 -6.95 13.64
N LEU A 454 -9.69 -7.46 13.07
CA LEU A 454 -11.05 -7.07 13.49
C LEU A 454 -11.27 -7.29 14.99
N LEU A 455 -10.88 -8.46 15.54
CA LEU A 455 -11.00 -8.72 16.98
C LEU A 455 -10.17 -7.74 17.84
N LYS A 456 -8.98 -7.35 17.38
CA LYS A 456 -8.16 -6.34 18.06
C LYS A 456 -8.78 -4.94 18.00
N ASP A 457 -9.32 -4.56 16.84
CA ASP A 457 -9.94 -3.25 16.64
C ASP A 457 -11.24 -3.13 17.43
N LEU A 458 -12.05 -4.20 17.52
CA LEU A 458 -13.20 -4.28 18.41
C LEU A 458 -12.79 -4.10 19.87
N CYS A 459 -11.71 -4.76 20.30
CA CYS A 459 -11.17 -4.59 21.65
C CYS A 459 -10.75 -3.13 21.91
N LYS A 460 -10.10 -2.48 20.92
CA LYS A 460 -9.72 -1.06 20.98
C LYS A 460 -10.94 -0.15 21.06
N MET A 461 -11.99 -0.44 20.27
CA MET A 461 -13.25 0.30 20.30
C MET A 461 -13.90 0.27 21.69
N TYR A 462 -14.06 -0.90 22.31
CA TYR A 462 -14.59 -1.00 23.68
C TYR A 462 -13.70 -0.33 24.72
N THR A 463 -12.38 -0.36 24.54
CA THR A 463 -11.43 0.34 25.41
C THR A 463 -11.61 1.86 25.36
N ILE A 464 -11.81 2.41 24.16
CA ILE A 464 -12.04 3.85 23.92
C ILE A 464 -13.43 4.27 24.42
N LEU A 465 -14.48 3.48 24.16
CA LEU A 465 -15.80 3.70 24.75
C LEU A 465 -15.72 3.72 26.28
N THR A 466 -14.95 2.80 26.89
CA THR A 466 -14.70 2.79 28.34
C THR A 466 -13.93 4.03 28.79
N ALA A 467 -12.97 4.52 28.00
CA ALA A 467 -12.25 5.76 28.30
C ALA A 467 -13.19 6.98 28.29
N LEU A 468 -14.14 7.03 27.35
CA LEU A 468 -15.17 8.07 27.26
C LEU A 468 -16.15 7.99 28.45
N VAL A 469 -16.61 6.80 28.83
CA VAL A 469 -17.45 6.61 30.03
C VAL A 469 -16.71 7.08 31.30
N ARG A 470 -15.42 6.75 31.42
CA ARG A 470 -14.57 7.24 32.52
C ARG A 470 -14.41 8.76 32.53
N TYR A 471 -14.37 9.40 31.36
CA TYR A 471 -14.38 10.86 31.25
C TYR A 471 -15.70 11.45 31.79
N TYR A 472 -16.85 10.94 31.35
CA TYR A 472 -18.15 11.41 31.86
C TYR A 472 -18.33 11.14 33.37
N LEU A 473 -17.72 10.08 33.92
CA LEU A 473 -17.68 9.84 35.37
C LEU A 473 -16.94 10.94 36.15
N GLN A 474 -15.99 11.64 35.52
CA GLN A 474 -15.30 12.80 36.11
C GLN A 474 -16.11 14.07 35.93
N VAL A 475 -16.65 14.31 34.73
CA VAL A 475 -17.44 15.52 34.41
C VAL A 475 -18.78 15.59 35.14
N CYS A 476 -19.46 14.46 35.34
CA CYS A 476 -20.75 14.43 36.05
C CYS A 476 -20.62 14.81 37.54
N GLN A 477 -19.41 14.96 38.08
CA GLN A 477 -19.20 15.39 39.47
C GLN A 477 -19.39 16.91 39.66
N SER A 478 -19.32 17.70 38.57
CA SER A 478 -19.22 19.17 38.61
C SER A 478 -20.33 19.93 37.85
N ALA A 479 -21.56 19.39 37.82
CA ALA A 479 -22.83 20.07 37.43
C ALA A 479 -23.40 19.90 36.00
N GLY A 480 -23.31 18.72 35.37
CA GLY A 480 -24.04 18.47 34.11
C GLY A 480 -24.52 17.02 33.97
N GLY A 481 -25.81 16.83 33.65
CA GLY A 481 -26.35 15.52 33.28
C GLY A 481 -25.73 14.98 31.98
N ILE A 482 -25.98 13.71 31.68
CA ILE A 482 -25.43 13.05 30.48
C ILE A 482 -26.09 13.62 29.21
N PRO A 483 -25.32 14.02 28.19
CA PRO A 483 -25.90 14.45 26.92
C PRO A 483 -26.71 13.32 26.26
N LYS A 484 -27.89 13.64 25.71
CA LYS A 484 -28.74 12.66 24.97
C LYS A 484 -27.99 11.94 23.83
N ASN A 485 -26.98 12.59 23.25
CA ASN A 485 -26.14 11.98 22.20
C ASN A 485 -25.29 10.83 22.76
N MET A 486 -24.79 10.96 23.99
CA MET A 486 -24.05 9.90 24.67
C MET A 486 -24.97 8.73 25.02
N GLU A 487 -26.20 9.00 25.49
CA GLU A 487 -27.20 7.95 25.73
C GLU A 487 -27.51 7.14 24.45
N LYS A 488 -27.68 7.84 23.32
CA LYS A 488 -27.88 7.20 22.00
C LYS A 488 -26.69 6.34 21.60
N LEU A 489 -25.46 6.81 21.83
CA LEU A 489 -24.24 6.05 21.52
C LEU A 489 -24.17 4.76 22.35
N VAL A 490 -24.45 4.84 23.65
CA VAL A 490 -24.47 3.66 24.54
C VAL A 490 -25.55 2.67 24.13
N LYS A 491 -26.75 3.17 23.77
CA LYS A 491 -27.80 2.33 23.20
C LYS A 491 -27.36 1.66 21.91
N LEU A 492 -26.67 2.38 21.02
CA LEU A 492 -26.17 1.86 19.75
C LEU A 492 -25.16 0.74 19.99
N SER A 493 -24.17 0.91 20.90
CA SER A 493 -23.21 -0.15 21.22
C SER A 493 -23.89 -1.39 21.81
N GLY A 494 -24.86 -1.21 22.72
CA GLY A 494 -25.56 -2.30 23.38
C GLY A 494 -26.50 -3.11 22.49
N SER A 495 -27.01 -2.50 21.42
CA SER A 495 -27.94 -3.14 20.48
C SER A 495 -27.26 -3.68 19.22
N HIS A 496 -26.39 -2.89 18.59
CA HIS A 496 -25.83 -3.19 17.27
C HIS A 496 -24.45 -3.84 17.32
N LEU A 497 -23.71 -3.73 18.43
CA LEU A 497 -22.34 -4.25 18.49
C LEU A 497 -22.20 -5.41 19.49
N THR A 498 -22.61 -5.24 20.75
CA THR A 498 -22.34 -6.23 21.79
C THR A 498 -22.94 -7.62 21.49
N PRO A 499 -24.20 -7.77 21.07
CA PRO A 499 -24.76 -9.08 20.72
C PRO A 499 -24.04 -9.73 19.53
N LEU A 500 -23.73 -8.92 18.51
CA LEU A 500 -23.09 -9.39 17.28
C LEU A 500 -21.63 -9.80 17.50
N CYS A 501 -20.92 -9.16 18.42
CA CYS A 501 -19.58 -9.63 18.82
C CYS A 501 -19.64 -11.07 19.34
N TYR A 502 -20.67 -11.44 20.12
CA TYR A 502 -20.80 -12.79 20.66
C TYR A 502 -21.18 -13.81 19.59
N SER A 503 -22.09 -13.47 18.66
CA SER A 503 -22.41 -14.35 17.52
C SER A 503 -21.19 -14.56 16.62
N PHE A 504 -20.42 -13.49 16.35
CA PHE A 504 -19.18 -13.58 15.58
C PHE A 504 -18.10 -14.43 16.25
N ILE A 505 -17.91 -14.30 17.57
CA ILE A 505 -17.00 -15.18 18.33
C ILE A 505 -17.42 -16.64 18.19
N SER A 506 -18.72 -16.93 18.29
CA SER A 506 -19.26 -18.29 18.12
C SER A 506 -19.04 -18.81 16.69
N TYR A 507 -19.26 -17.97 15.67
CA TYR A 507 -18.98 -18.30 14.27
C TYR A 507 -17.52 -18.67 14.04
N ILE A 508 -16.59 -17.85 14.55
CA ILE A 508 -15.15 -18.10 14.44
C ILE A 508 -14.78 -19.45 15.08
N GLN A 509 -15.33 -19.75 16.25
CA GLN A 509 -15.10 -21.02 16.94
C GLN A 509 -15.66 -22.22 16.15
N ASN A 510 -16.86 -22.08 15.58
CA ASN A 510 -17.53 -23.13 14.81
C ASN A 510 -16.84 -23.41 13.47
N LYS A 511 -16.55 -22.38 12.66
CA LYS A 511 -15.85 -22.50 11.36
C LYS A 511 -14.47 -23.14 11.51
N LYS A 512 -13.77 -22.85 12.60
CA LYS A 512 -12.47 -23.45 12.93
C LYS A 512 -12.59 -24.93 13.30
N SER A 513 -13.61 -25.32 14.06
CA SER A 513 -13.86 -26.73 14.42
C SER A 513 -14.18 -27.61 13.21
N GLN A 514 -14.90 -27.09 12.21
CA GLN A 514 -15.18 -27.78 10.95
C GLN A 514 -13.93 -27.90 10.07
N SER A 515 -13.08 -26.86 10.01
CA SER A 515 -11.82 -26.90 9.25
C SER A 515 -10.82 -27.95 9.78
N LEU A 516 -10.82 -28.19 11.09
CA LEU A 516 -10.01 -29.22 11.76
C LEU A 516 -10.52 -30.64 11.46
N LYS A 517 -11.84 -30.82 11.30
CA LYS A 517 -12.44 -32.12 10.94
C LYS A 517 -12.16 -32.50 9.48
N CYS A 518 -12.29 -31.56 8.53
CA CYS A 518 -12.01 -31.81 7.11
C CYS A 518 -10.52 -32.11 6.81
N ALA A 519 -9.58 -31.58 7.60
CA ALA A 519 -8.15 -31.90 7.46
C ALA A 519 -7.76 -33.29 8.00
N GLY A 520 -8.62 -33.91 8.82
CA GLY A 520 -8.40 -35.25 9.39
C GLY A 520 -8.62 -36.39 8.40
N GLU A 521 -9.42 -36.18 7.35
CA GLU A 521 -9.79 -37.23 6.38
C GLU A 521 -8.78 -37.41 5.25
N LYS A 522 -7.92 -36.41 4.97
CA LYS A 522 -6.80 -36.56 4.03
C LYS A 522 -5.54 -37.03 4.77
N LYS A 523 -5.39 -38.36 4.87
CA LYS A 523 -4.19 -39.06 5.36
C LYS A 523 -2.91 -38.48 4.74
N GLY A 524 -2.13 -37.77 5.54
CA GLY A 524 -0.72 -37.45 5.26
C GLY A 524 -0.37 -35.97 5.27
N LYS A 525 -0.21 -35.37 6.47
CA LYS A 525 0.79 -34.33 6.83
C LYS A 525 0.52 -33.83 8.25
N ALA A 526 1.10 -34.46 9.27
CA ALA A 526 1.06 -33.99 10.67
C ALA A 526 1.54 -32.52 10.81
N ALA A 527 2.44 -32.06 9.93
CA ALA A 527 2.89 -30.68 9.85
C ALA A 527 1.78 -29.69 9.43
N ALA A 528 0.82 -30.10 8.60
CA ALA A 528 -0.31 -29.26 8.19
C ALA A 528 -1.32 -29.11 9.33
N VAL A 529 -1.55 -30.18 10.11
CA VAL A 529 -2.38 -30.15 11.32
C VAL A 529 -1.75 -29.29 12.42
N ALA A 530 -0.44 -29.41 12.64
CA ALA A 530 0.28 -28.56 13.59
C ALA A 530 0.28 -27.07 13.19
N THR A 531 0.42 -26.79 11.89
CA THR A 531 0.33 -25.41 11.34
C THR A 531 -1.08 -24.85 11.47
N ALA A 532 -2.11 -25.66 11.21
CA ALA A 532 -3.51 -25.29 11.40
C ALA A 532 -3.82 -25.03 12.88
N MET A 533 -3.34 -25.87 13.80
CA MET A 533 -3.48 -25.66 15.25
C MET A 533 -2.76 -24.39 15.73
N ALA A 534 -1.52 -24.14 15.28
CA ALA A 534 -0.78 -22.93 15.64
C ALA A 534 -1.46 -21.65 15.11
N ARG A 535 -2.05 -21.73 13.90
CA ARG A 535 -2.87 -20.65 13.33
C ARG A 535 -4.13 -20.43 14.15
N VAL A 536 -4.83 -21.50 14.54
CA VAL A 536 -6.02 -21.44 15.41
C VAL A 536 -5.71 -20.78 16.75
N LEU A 537 -4.62 -21.18 17.42
CA LEU A 537 -4.20 -20.58 18.69
C LEU A 537 -3.82 -19.10 18.58
N ARG A 538 -3.19 -18.71 17.46
CA ARG A 538 -2.84 -17.31 17.19
C ARG A 538 -4.09 -16.46 16.97
N GLU A 539 -5.06 -17.00 16.24
CA GLU A 539 -6.27 -16.27 15.86
C GLU A 539 -7.35 -16.24 16.96
N THR A 540 -7.30 -17.12 17.97
CA THR A 540 -8.22 -17.09 19.13
C THR A 540 -7.64 -16.34 20.33
N LYS A 541 -6.34 -16.02 20.31
CA LYS A 541 -5.66 -15.23 21.35
C LYS A 541 -6.34 -13.88 21.67
N PRO A 542 -6.91 -13.11 20.72
CA PRO A 542 -7.55 -11.83 21.05
C PRO A 542 -8.95 -11.97 21.66
N ILE A 543 -9.59 -13.15 21.58
CA ILE A 543 -10.98 -13.34 22.06
C ILE A 543 -11.13 -13.05 23.56
N PRO A 544 -10.29 -13.59 24.46
CA PRO A 544 -10.38 -13.26 25.90
C PRO A 544 -10.20 -11.76 26.18
N ASN A 545 -9.33 -11.09 25.42
CA ASN A 545 -9.11 -9.64 25.57
C ASN A 545 -10.36 -8.84 25.15
N LEU A 546 -11.03 -9.24 24.06
CA LEU A 546 -12.27 -8.62 23.64
C LEU A 546 -13.37 -8.80 24.68
N ILE A 547 -13.55 -10.02 25.21
CA ILE A 547 -14.54 -10.29 26.28
C ILE A 547 -14.24 -9.43 27.50
N PHE A 548 -12.97 -9.37 27.93
CA PHE A 548 -12.56 -8.53 29.04
C PHE A 548 -12.85 -7.05 28.80
N ALA A 549 -12.59 -6.53 27.58
CA ALA A 549 -12.88 -5.14 27.23
C ALA A 549 -14.39 -4.83 27.27
N ILE A 550 -15.24 -5.76 26.84
CA ILE A 550 -16.71 -5.65 26.95
C ILE A 550 -17.13 -5.64 28.43
N GLU A 551 -16.64 -6.57 29.24
CA GLU A 551 -16.93 -6.64 30.68
C GLU A 551 -16.50 -5.35 31.42
N GLN A 552 -15.33 -4.79 31.07
CA GLN A 552 -14.89 -3.50 31.63
C GLN A 552 -15.82 -2.36 31.21
N TYR A 553 -16.22 -2.32 29.94
CA TYR A 553 -17.15 -1.29 29.44
C TYR A 553 -18.48 -1.32 30.20
N GLU A 554 -19.11 -2.49 30.31
CA GLU A 554 -20.35 -2.69 31.08
C GLU A 554 -20.16 -2.29 32.55
N LYS A 555 -19.05 -2.71 33.17
CA LYS A 555 -18.74 -2.35 34.56
C LYS A 555 -18.74 -0.83 34.74
N PHE A 556 -18.04 -0.06 33.90
CA PHE A 556 -17.99 1.39 34.05
C PHE A 556 -19.31 2.08 33.71
N LEU A 557 -20.11 1.53 32.79
CA LEU A 557 -21.47 2.02 32.51
C LEU A 557 -22.42 1.85 33.70
N ILE A 558 -22.31 0.75 34.45
CA ILE A 558 -23.07 0.55 35.70
C ILE A 558 -22.72 1.66 36.71
N HIS A 559 -21.43 1.98 36.86
CA HIS A 559 -20.99 3.06 37.75
C HIS A 559 -21.53 4.42 37.29
N LEU A 560 -21.50 4.69 35.98
CA LEU A 560 -22.01 5.93 35.41
C LEU A 560 -23.52 6.06 35.57
N SER A 561 -24.28 4.98 35.35
CA SER A 561 -25.74 4.96 35.52
C SER A 561 -26.14 5.26 36.96
N LYS A 562 -25.45 4.64 37.93
CA LYS A 562 -25.69 4.88 39.37
C LYS A 562 -25.41 6.34 39.77
N LYS A 563 -24.34 6.94 39.23
CA LYS A 563 -23.96 8.33 39.56
C LYS A 563 -24.81 9.39 38.84
N SER A 564 -25.17 9.15 37.58
CA SER A 564 -25.92 10.12 36.75
C SER A 564 -27.44 10.05 36.94
N LYS A 565 -27.96 9.01 37.63
CA LYS A 565 -29.39 8.71 37.76
C LYS A 565 -30.12 8.40 36.45
N VAL A 566 -29.39 8.26 35.33
CA VAL A 566 -29.94 7.80 34.04
C VAL A 566 -29.66 6.31 33.89
N ASN A 567 -30.70 5.53 33.53
CA ASN A 567 -30.54 4.09 33.35
C ASN A 567 -29.97 3.75 31.96
N LEU A 568 -28.63 3.83 31.81
CA LEU A 568 -27.95 3.49 30.55
C LEU A 568 -27.90 1.97 30.28
N MET A 569 -28.07 1.16 31.31
CA MET A 569 -28.03 -0.31 31.22
C MET A 569 -29.34 -0.90 30.69
N GLN A 570 -30.42 -0.14 30.58
CA GLN A 570 -31.71 -0.62 30.07
C GLN A 570 -31.63 -1.22 28.66
N HIS A 571 -30.64 -0.79 27.87
CA HIS A 571 -30.43 -1.23 26.49
C HIS A 571 -29.22 -2.16 26.31
N MET A 572 -28.57 -2.57 27.41
CA MET A 572 -27.51 -3.57 27.39
C MET A 572 -28.00 -4.80 28.15
N LYS A 573 -28.17 -5.92 27.44
CA LYS A 573 -28.37 -7.20 28.10
C LYS A 573 -27.02 -7.62 28.70
N LEU A 574 -26.97 -7.81 30.02
CA LEU A 574 -25.79 -8.33 30.72
C LEU A 574 -25.34 -9.62 30.02
N SER A 575 -24.05 -9.72 29.68
CA SER A 575 -23.56 -10.85 28.92
C SER A 575 -23.83 -12.18 29.66
N THR A 576 -24.55 -13.10 29.02
CA THR A 576 -24.74 -14.50 29.42
C THR A 576 -23.56 -15.38 28.97
N SER A 577 -22.38 -14.80 28.75
CA SER A 577 -21.19 -15.51 28.27
C SER A 577 -20.64 -16.52 29.29
N ARG A 578 -21.04 -16.39 30.56
CA ARG A 578 -20.75 -17.34 31.65
C ARG A 578 -21.96 -18.20 32.04
N ASP A 579 -23.02 -18.18 31.24
CA ASP A 579 -24.18 -19.03 31.48
C ASP A 579 -23.88 -20.43 30.96
N PHE A 580 -24.28 -21.45 31.72
CA PHE A 580 -24.07 -22.83 31.34
C PHE A 580 -24.81 -23.10 30.02
N LYS A 581 -24.08 -23.20 28.90
CA LYS A 581 -24.63 -23.70 27.64
C LYS A 581 -24.88 -25.20 27.79
N ILE A 582 -26.02 -25.56 28.39
CA ILE A 582 -26.54 -26.92 28.32
C ILE A 582 -26.89 -27.15 26.85
N LYS A 583 -26.22 -28.11 26.21
CA LYS A 583 -26.54 -28.52 24.85
C LYS A 583 -27.92 -29.19 24.87
N GLY A 584 -28.96 -28.45 24.53
CA GLY A 584 -30.35 -28.95 24.47
C GLY A 584 -30.45 -30.26 23.70
N ASN A 585 -29.69 -30.42 22.61
CA ASN A 585 -29.67 -31.65 21.82
C ASN A 585 -29.16 -32.89 22.56
N ILE A 586 -28.34 -32.75 23.62
CA ILE A 586 -27.91 -33.88 24.46
C ILE A 586 -28.95 -34.14 25.55
N LEU A 587 -29.58 -33.09 26.07
CA LEU A 587 -30.65 -33.22 27.05
C LEU A 587 -31.90 -33.87 26.43
N ASP A 588 -32.28 -33.48 25.21
CA ASP A 588 -33.39 -34.08 24.46
C ASP A 588 -33.09 -35.52 24.01
N MET A 589 -31.81 -35.86 23.80
CA MET A 589 -31.41 -37.23 23.46
C MET A 589 -31.45 -38.13 24.70
N VAL A 590 -31.02 -37.63 25.86
CA VAL A 590 -31.10 -38.36 27.14
C VAL A 590 -32.55 -38.50 27.61
N LEU A 591 -33.39 -37.46 27.43
CA LEU A 591 -34.81 -37.52 27.77
C LEU A 591 -35.60 -38.47 26.84
N ARG A 592 -35.20 -38.60 25.57
CA ARG A 592 -35.79 -39.60 24.65
C ARG A 592 -35.29 -41.02 24.87
N ASP A 593 -34.04 -41.19 25.33
CA ASP A 593 -33.50 -42.50 25.68
C ASP A 593 -34.10 -43.02 27.01
N GLU A 594 -34.52 -42.14 27.94
CA GLU A 594 -35.26 -42.54 29.16
C GLU A 594 -36.73 -42.89 28.92
N GLU A 595 -37.37 -42.36 27.86
CA GLU A 595 -38.76 -42.71 27.48
C GLU A 595 -38.86 -44.01 26.65
N ALA A 596 -37.73 -44.59 26.23
CA ALA A 596 -37.69 -45.82 25.41
C ALA A 596 -37.54 -47.13 26.20
N ASP A 597 -37.41 -47.06 27.54
CA ASP A 597 -37.18 -48.21 28.42
C ASP A 597 -38.38 -48.55 29.34
N GLU A 598 -39.60 -48.13 29.00
CA GLU A 598 -40.83 -48.69 29.60
C GLU A 598 -41.30 -49.93 28.80
N PRO A 599 -41.31 -51.15 29.39
CA PRO A 599 -41.88 -52.32 28.73
C PRO A 599 -43.41 -52.35 28.93
N GLU A 600 -44.17 -52.06 27.87
CA GLU A 600 -45.61 -52.39 27.82
C GLU A 600 -45.83 -53.92 27.64
N GLU A 601 -46.46 -54.49 28.67
CA GLU A 601 -47.44 -55.57 28.69
C GLU A 601 -47.18 -56.90 27.95
N GLY A 602 -46.91 -57.95 28.74
CA GLY A 602 -47.23 -59.33 28.39
C GLY A 602 -48.63 -59.72 28.88
N THR A 603 -49.65 -59.60 28.02
CA THR A 603 -50.89 -60.37 28.13
C THR A 603 -50.75 -61.64 27.29
N ALA A 604 -50.98 -62.81 27.92
CA ALA A 604 -51.21 -64.06 27.20
C ALA A 604 -52.30 -64.89 27.89
N SER A 605 -53.18 -65.40 27.03
CA SER A 605 -54.47 -66.06 27.24
C SER A 605 -54.39 -67.48 27.83
N GLU A 606 -55.54 -67.92 28.38
CA GLU A 606 -56.05 -69.31 28.46
C GLU A 606 -55.25 -70.40 29.20
N HIS A 607 -55.70 -70.75 30.42
CA HIS A 607 -56.49 -71.98 30.65
C HIS A 607 -57.16 -72.01 32.03
#